data_AF-A0A9X6MT63-F1
#
_entry.id   AF-A0A9X6MT63-F1
#
_cell.length_a   1.000
_cell.length_b   1.000
_cell.length_c   1.000
_cell.angle_alpha   90.00
_cell.angle_beta   90.00
_cell.angle_gamma   90.00
#
_symmetry.space_group_name_H-M   'P 1'
#
loop_
_entity.id
_entity.type
_entity.pdbx_description
1 polymer ?
#
loop_
_entity_poly.entity_id
_entity_poly.type
_entity_poly.pdbx_seq_one_letter_code
_entity_poly.pdbx_strand_id
1 'polypeptide(L)'
;MAHSKLDKEIENFIEKNWKMLLGIGAVAFVWFSKEKILTELMKLVPTVVGVFRGIALLILLGIVIRIVLHGIYLYLEKKRYRYVLFIPHIDDEVTPDKLGQMIRHVHGSGRKPLERLLKGRDWYRMTMYRPEGENERVRFYVGGPEDKIKQVVQAIQSAYTHSEIYTVPKEEMPFPTRKAVGGRMVLKRKRLDATLSLARYTRDVLPMLGSAMEEKTWIDIAFTPDNGYQLTKGIRKAEKVIRKKKKHGLDAFEKEEIRALNKRFAKNEVAFQVSVSFASDRYPGVPVIKNLGHMVASIMADVNELRYRRLRRSMPAVPHPVYGKMIWTGSELLNLFHLPNVTGDKNSKTERNILYLDKGENMIPNDLLAEGISIGHVMHPYIKDRLVKIREDFFKNHGYITGKVGSGKSTIAMRLMQSVIDKWLENPNEAGGLSLFDPTEDLAYVAMNRLLKAEKDGKQVDWSKVHFIRFRNTDHPPALNLFHRFPNEDIQTVVESIMEMIKLMIQGQAQQTERLLRAIIGTLLCDKSQIHTILSIPLFISDELFRANVIANLQGPEQKYYSHFWKYEVGSALEDSTQAILNRLDIFRNTLYLKRMYGQTGFSLEIRKWMDEGHLIFYDLAGMGKEDTLL
;
A
#
# COMPACT_ATOMS: atom_id res chain seq x y z
N MET A 1 42.85 49.63 103.73
CA MET A 1 41.91 50.71 103.37
C MET A 1 40.65 50.06 102.83
N ALA A 2 39.49 50.56 103.28
CA ALA A 2 38.19 49.93 103.10
C ALA A 2 37.80 49.78 101.63
N HIS A 3 37.48 48.57 101.20
CA HIS A 3 36.68 48.37 99.98
C HIS A 3 35.30 48.98 100.25
N SER A 4 34.98 50.02 99.49
CA SER A 4 33.76 50.80 99.61
C SER A 4 32.55 49.92 99.28
N LYS A 5 31.49 50.00 100.09
CA LYS A 5 30.18 49.37 99.84
C LYS A 5 29.63 49.65 98.43
N LEU A 6 30.07 50.76 97.82
CA LEU A 6 29.72 51.20 96.47
C LEU A 6 30.25 50.27 95.37
N ASP A 7 31.45 49.71 95.52
CA ASP A 7 32.06 48.85 94.48
C ASP A 7 31.32 47.50 94.38
N LYS A 8 30.89 46.95 95.51
CA LYS A 8 30.07 45.72 95.56
C LYS A 8 28.65 45.91 95.05
N GLU A 9 28.08 47.11 95.22
CA GLU A 9 26.76 47.43 94.65
C GLU A 9 26.82 47.63 93.14
N ILE A 10 27.92 48.21 92.63
CA ILE A 10 28.17 48.35 91.19
C ILE A 10 28.42 46.99 90.54
N GLU A 11 29.23 46.11 91.14
CA GLU A 11 29.45 44.74 90.64
C GLU A 11 28.15 43.94 90.59
N ASN A 12 27.33 43.97 91.64
CA ASN A 12 26.02 43.30 91.65
C ASN A 12 25.03 43.90 90.64
N PHE A 13 25.07 45.22 90.42
CA PHE A 13 24.23 45.86 89.41
C PHE A 13 24.65 45.48 87.99
N ILE A 14 25.95 45.36 87.74
CA ILE A 14 26.52 44.93 86.45
C ILE A 14 26.22 43.44 86.22
N GLU A 15 26.43 42.54 87.20
CA GLU A 15 26.11 41.11 87.06
C GLU A 15 24.61 40.86 86.84
N LYS A 16 23.73 41.61 87.52
CA LYS A 16 22.28 41.43 87.40
C LYS A 16 21.72 41.99 86.08
N ASN A 17 22.35 43.01 85.51
CA ASN A 17 21.87 43.72 84.31
C ASN A 17 22.80 43.60 83.09
N TRP A 18 23.80 42.71 83.09
CA TRP A 18 24.82 42.62 82.03
C TRP A 18 24.23 42.42 80.62
N LYS A 19 23.13 41.68 80.49
CA LYS A 19 22.41 41.50 79.21
C LYS A 19 21.79 42.79 78.69
N MET A 20 21.27 43.63 79.60
CA MET A 20 20.71 44.93 79.23
C MET A 20 21.84 45.91 78.90
N LEU A 21 22.95 45.88 79.65
CA LEU A 21 24.15 46.69 79.38
C LEU A 21 24.86 46.29 78.08
N LEU A 22 24.89 45.01 77.71
CA LEU A 22 25.33 44.54 76.38
C LEU A 22 24.40 45.01 75.27
N GLY A 23 23.09 45.00 75.51
CA GLY A 23 22.11 45.54 74.56
C GLY A 23 22.32 47.04 74.33
N ILE A 24 22.50 47.81 75.39
CA ILE A 24 22.77 49.25 75.34
C ILE A 24 24.16 49.52 74.72
N GLY A 25 25.17 48.74 75.06
CA GLY A 25 26.52 48.82 74.48
C GLY A 25 26.56 48.47 73.00
N ALA A 26 25.80 47.47 72.55
CA ALA A 26 25.67 47.12 71.14
C ALA A 26 24.93 48.20 70.35
N VAL A 27 23.86 48.78 70.93
CA VAL A 27 23.13 49.91 70.31
C VAL A 27 24.01 51.16 70.26
N ALA A 28 24.77 51.46 71.31
CA ALA A 28 25.71 52.57 71.35
C ALA A 28 26.88 52.36 70.36
N PHE A 29 27.42 51.16 70.24
CA PHE A 29 28.48 50.81 69.28
C PHE A 29 27.99 50.97 67.83
N VAL A 30 26.76 50.54 67.53
CA VAL A 30 26.14 50.72 66.20
C VAL A 30 25.82 52.19 65.94
N TRP A 31 25.43 52.97 66.95
CA TRP A 31 25.18 54.41 66.81
C TRP A 31 26.47 55.19 66.57
N PHE A 32 27.50 55.00 67.39
CA PHE A 32 28.78 55.72 67.26
C PHE A 32 29.60 55.28 66.04
N SER A 33 29.50 54.01 65.63
CA SER A 33 30.21 53.48 64.47
C SER A 33 29.40 53.58 63.17
N LYS A 34 28.19 54.15 63.21
CA LYS A 34 27.27 54.22 62.07
C LYS A 34 27.92 54.84 60.84
N GLU A 35 28.63 55.95 60.98
CA GLU A 35 29.28 56.64 59.86
C GLU A 35 30.48 55.87 59.31
N LYS A 36 31.26 55.20 60.17
CA LYS A 36 32.42 54.38 59.78
C LYS A 36 32.01 53.07 59.11
N ILE A 37 30.94 52.44 59.58
CA ILE A 37 30.35 51.22 59.00
C ILE A 37 29.69 51.54 57.66
N LEU A 38 28.97 52.66 57.54
CA LEU A 38 28.38 53.09 56.26
C LEU A 38 29.45 53.43 55.21
N THR A 39 30.57 54.05 55.60
CA THR A 39 31.64 54.41 54.66
C THR A 39 32.42 53.19 54.15
N GLU A 40 32.71 52.20 54.98
CA GLU A 40 33.32 50.94 54.53
C GLU A 40 32.35 50.07 53.71
N LEU A 41 31.05 50.03 54.06
CA LEU A 41 30.03 49.41 53.22
C LEU A 41 29.89 50.11 51.86
N MET A 42 29.91 51.46 51.83
CA MET A 42 29.84 52.23 50.58
C MET A 42 31.04 52.03 49.66
N LYS A 43 32.22 51.64 50.18
CA LYS A 43 33.37 51.25 49.34
C LYS A 43 33.23 49.87 48.70
N LEU A 44 32.48 48.95 49.31
CA LEU A 44 32.18 47.60 48.78
C LEU A 44 30.99 47.58 47.80
N VAL A 45 30.11 48.58 47.87
CA VAL A 45 28.93 48.69 46.97
C VAL A 45 29.32 48.70 45.47
N PRO A 46 30.32 49.46 44.99
CA PRO A 46 30.69 49.46 43.57
C PRO A 46 31.19 48.11 43.06
N THR A 47 31.97 47.38 43.87
CA THR A 47 32.51 46.05 43.56
C THR A 47 31.41 44.99 43.55
N VAL A 48 30.52 45.00 44.54
CA VAL A 48 29.36 44.10 44.58
C VAL A 48 28.41 44.38 43.41
N VAL A 49 28.10 45.65 43.13
CA VAL A 49 27.28 46.05 41.97
C VAL A 49 27.96 45.68 40.65
N GLY A 50 29.29 45.76 40.56
CA GLY A 50 30.07 45.31 39.40
C GLY A 50 29.97 43.80 39.16
N VAL A 51 30.09 42.98 40.21
CA VAL A 51 29.92 41.52 40.14
C VAL A 51 28.48 41.15 39.78
N PHE A 52 27.47 41.81 40.37
CA PHE A 52 26.07 41.59 40.01
C PHE A 52 25.78 42.02 38.56
N ARG A 53 26.36 43.11 38.06
CA ARG A 53 26.27 43.52 36.65
C ARG A 53 26.94 42.51 35.72
N GLY A 54 28.10 41.97 36.08
CA GLY A 54 28.79 40.92 35.33
C GLY A 54 28.00 39.62 35.27
N ILE A 55 27.44 39.18 36.40
CA ILE A 55 26.55 38.01 36.47
C ILE A 55 25.27 38.25 35.66
N ALA A 56 24.66 39.44 35.76
CA ALA A 56 23.49 39.80 34.96
C ALA A 56 23.77 39.82 33.46
N LEU A 57 24.94 40.34 33.04
CA LEU A 57 25.42 40.32 31.65
C LEU A 57 25.65 38.88 31.15
N LEU A 58 26.24 38.00 31.96
CA LEU A 58 26.42 36.59 31.62
C LEU A 58 25.08 35.84 31.52
N ILE A 59 24.12 36.13 32.40
CA ILE A 59 22.76 35.59 32.32
C ILE A 59 22.06 36.10 31.05
N LEU A 60 22.19 37.40 30.74
CA LEU A 60 21.59 38.00 29.55
C LEU A 60 22.22 37.44 28.26
N LEU A 61 23.54 37.28 28.23
CA LEU A 61 24.27 36.62 27.15
C LEU A 61 23.82 35.17 26.99
N GLY A 62 23.67 34.43 28.10
CA GLY A 62 23.13 33.06 28.09
C GLY A 62 21.70 32.98 27.56
N ILE A 63 20.84 33.97 27.88
CA ILE A 63 19.48 34.07 27.33
C ILE A 63 19.52 34.35 25.82
N VAL A 64 20.38 35.27 25.37
CA VAL A 64 20.53 35.60 23.95
C VAL A 64 21.05 34.40 23.16
N ILE A 65 22.13 33.76 23.62
CA ILE A 65 22.67 32.53 23.01
C ILE A 65 21.57 31.46 22.94
N ARG A 66 20.78 31.29 24.00
CA ARG A 66 19.66 30.34 24.01
C ARG A 66 18.59 30.68 22.98
N ILE A 67 18.20 31.96 22.85
CA ILE A 67 17.20 32.39 21.85
C ILE A 67 17.73 32.11 20.44
N VAL A 68 19.00 32.43 20.18
CA VAL A 68 19.65 32.20 18.88
C VAL A 68 19.73 30.70 18.57
N LEU A 69 20.24 29.88 19.51
CA LEU A 69 20.29 28.42 19.36
C LEU A 69 18.91 27.81 19.16
N HIS A 70 17.90 28.28 19.90
CA HIS A 70 16.53 27.83 19.74
C HIS A 70 15.96 28.22 18.37
N GLY A 71 16.24 29.43 17.88
CA GLY A 71 15.86 29.87 16.54
C GLY A 71 16.50 29.04 15.43
N ILE A 72 17.80 28.76 15.54
CA ILE A 72 18.54 27.87 14.63
C ILE A 72 17.92 26.47 14.67
N TYR A 73 17.62 25.96 15.87
CA TYR A 73 17.03 24.65 16.01
C TYR A 73 15.65 24.57 15.36
N LEU A 74 14.77 25.55 15.57
CA LEU A 74 13.45 25.61 14.91
C LEU A 74 13.58 25.67 13.38
N TYR A 75 14.61 26.35 12.87
CA TYR A 75 14.90 26.38 11.44
C TYR A 75 15.35 25.01 10.92
N LEU A 76 16.22 24.31 11.64
CA LEU A 76 16.68 22.97 11.30
C LEU A 76 15.56 21.92 11.43
N GLU A 77 14.76 21.99 12.49
CA GLU A 77 13.62 21.09 12.73
C GLU A 77 12.57 21.25 11.62
N LYS A 78 12.37 22.48 11.10
CA LYS A 78 11.54 22.68 9.90
C LYS A 78 12.04 21.94 8.66
N LYS A 79 13.34 21.73 8.51
CA LYS A 79 13.94 20.96 7.39
C LYS A 79 13.91 19.45 7.66
N ARG A 80 14.09 19.04 8.91
CA ARG A 80 14.17 17.63 9.35
C ARG A 80 12.84 17.07 9.86
N TYR A 81 11.72 17.76 9.66
CA TYR A 81 10.43 17.23 10.05
C TYR A 81 9.97 16.22 9.01
N ARG A 82 9.64 15.00 9.44
CA ARG A 82 9.23 13.90 8.55
C ARG A 82 7.75 13.60 8.75
N TYR A 83 7.12 13.16 7.67
CA TYR A 83 5.74 12.69 7.66
C TYR A 83 5.69 11.25 7.20
N VAL A 84 4.75 10.52 7.76
CA VAL A 84 4.51 9.12 7.48
C VAL A 84 3.01 8.94 7.31
N LEU A 85 2.60 8.35 6.20
CA LEU A 85 1.22 7.93 5.96
C LEU A 85 1.02 6.54 6.56
N PHE A 86 -0.05 6.39 7.33
CA PHE A 86 -0.52 5.10 7.81
C PHE A 86 -1.79 4.70 7.06
N ILE A 87 -1.85 3.44 6.66
CA ILE A 87 -3.05 2.82 6.10
C ILE A 87 -3.44 1.65 7.03
N PRO A 88 -4.57 1.75 7.74
CA PRO A 88 -5.05 0.67 8.60
C PRO A 88 -5.49 -0.54 7.76
N HIS A 89 -5.35 -1.74 8.33
CA HIS A 89 -5.80 -2.99 7.71
C HIS A 89 -6.95 -3.59 8.53
N ILE A 90 -7.90 -4.26 7.89
CA ILE A 90 -9.07 -4.88 8.56
C ILE A 90 -8.72 -6.03 9.53
N ASP A 91 -7.49 -6.54 9.48
CA ASP A 91 -7.04 -7.69 10.28
C ASP A 91 -6.43 -7.22 11.62
N ASP A 92 -6.33 -5.91 11.84
CA ASP A 92 -5.82 -5.35 13.08
C ASP A 92 -6.89 -5.33 14.18
N GLU A 93 -6.75 -6.24 15.15
CA GLU A 93 -7.59 -6.23 16.35
C GLU A 93 -7.11 -5.19 17.38
N VAL A 94 -7.76 -4.04 17.38
CA VAL A 94 -7.45 -2.92 18.28
C VAL A 94 -8.26 -3.01 19.58
N THR A 95 -7.58 -3.25 20.70
CA THR A 95 -8.19 -3.23 22.04
C THR A 95 -7.80 -1.96 22.81
N PRO A 96 -8.64 -1.50 23.76
CA PRO A 96 -8.31 -0.35 24.62
C PRO A 96 -6.98 -0.53 25.36
N ASP A 97 -6.62 -1.76 25.74
CA ASP A 97 -5.35 -2.05 26.41
C ASP A 97 -4.14 -1.88 25.48
N LYS A 98 -4.22 -2.36 24.22
CA LYS A 98 -3.18 -2.13 23.20
C LYS A 98 -2.99 -0.64 22.95
N LEU A 99 -4.07 0.12 22.80
CA LEU A 99 -4.02 1.58 22.65
C LEU A 99 -3.42 2.27 23.90
N GLY A 100 -3.76 1.78 25.09
CA GLY A 100 -3.20 2.25 26.35
C GLY A 100 -1.69 2.00 26.47
N GLN A 101 -1.17 0.90 25.90
CA GLN A 101 0.27 0.64 25.82
C GLN A 101 0.94 1.51 24.76
N MET A 102 0.32 1.63 23.58
CA MET A 102 0.77 2.52 22.49
C MET A 102 0.99 3.95 23.00
N ILE A 103 -0.02 4.54 23.66
CA ILE A 103 0.08 5.94 24.13
C ILE A 103 1.17 6.13 25.18
N ARG A 104 1.43 5.12 26.02
CA ARG A 104 2.52 5.14 27.00
C ARG A 104 3.88 5.07 26.31
N HIS A 105 4.02 4.26 25.26
CA HIS A 105 5.24 4.22 24.46
C HIS A 105 5.49 5.57 23.73
N VAL A 106 4.43 6.19 23.20
CA VAL A 106 4.50 7.54 22.62
C VAL A 106 4.88 8.60 23.65
N HIS A 107 4.41 8.50 24.90
CA HIS A 107 4.86 9.39 25.97
C HIS A 107 6.36 9.24 26.26
N GLY A 108 6.83 8.00 26.28
CA GLY A 108 8.23 7.63 26.53
C GLY A 108 9.21 8.08 25.43
N SER A 109 8.75 8.37 24.21
CA SER A 109 9.61 8.87 23.13
C SER A 109 10.05 10.33 23.33
N GLY A 110 9.44 11.04 24.28
CA GLY A 110 9.66 12.45 24.57
C GLY A 110 11.12 12.80 24.90
N ARG A 111 11.59 13.97 24.45
CA ARG A 111 12.91 14.52 24.82
C ARG A 111 13.08 14.66 26.33
N LYS A 112 14.28 14.42 26.85
CA LYS A 112 14.61 14.59 28.27
C LYS A 112 14.56 16.07 28.69
N PRO A 113 14.41 16.41 29.99
CA PRO A 113 14.29 17.80 30.44
C PRO A 113 15.44 18.73 30.00
N LEU A 114 16.68 18.26 30.04
CA LEU A 114 17.86 19.03 29.60
C LEU A 114 17.85 19.27 28.08
N GLU A 115 17.48 18.26 27.30
CA GLU A 115 17.35 18.37 25.85
C GLU A 115 16.22 19.35 25.48
N ARG A 116 15.10 19.31 26.20
CA ARG A 116 13.99 20.27 26.02
C ARG A 116 14.39 21.71 26.31
N LEU A 117 15.35 21.93 27.22
CA LEU A 117 15.83 23.28 27.53
C LEU A 117 16.63 23.89 26.37
N LEU A 118 17.43 23.06 25.69
CA LEU A 118 18.33 23.44 24.59
C LEU A 118 17.60 23.46 23.23
N LYS A 119 16.90 22.37 22.90
CA LYS A 119 16.27 22.13 21.60
C LYS A 119 14.79 22.55 21.56
N GLY A 120 14.17 22.75 22.72
CA GLY A 120 12.72 22.91 22.80
C GLY A 120 11.97 21.57 22.79
N ARG A 121 10.65 21.64 22.88
CA ARG A 121 9.77 20.47 22.91
C ARG A 121 9.65 19.84 21.52
N ASP A 122 9.60 18.52 21.52
CA ASP A 122 9.27 17.67 20.37
C ASP A 122 7.77 17.66 20.15
N TRP A 123 7.32 18.42 19.16
CA TRP A 123 5.93 18.39 18.72
C TRP A 123 5.74 17.32 17.67
N TYR A 124 4.82 16.40 17.95
CA TYR A 124 4.29 15.44 17.01
C TYR A 124 2.91 15.93 16.54
N ARG A 125 2.43 15.35 15.44
CA ARG A 125 1.06 15.55 15.00
C ARG A 125 0.50 14.31 14.35
N MET A 126 -0.81 14.15 14.45
CA MET A 126 -1.58 13.28 13.58
C MET A 126 -2.56 14.14 12.79
N THR A 127 -2.56 13.97 11.48
CA THR A 127 -3.36 14.73 10.54
C THR A 127 -4.28 13.79 9.79
N MET A 128 -5.58 14.03 9.89
CA MET A 128 -6.58 13.46 8.98
C MET A 128 -6.75 14.43 7.82
N TYR A 129 -6.66 13.94 6.59
CA TYR A 129 -6.86 14.74 5.39
C TYR A 129 -7.76 14.03 4.40
N ARG A 130 -8.76 14.74 3.88
CA ARG A 130 -9.61 14.28 2.77
C ARG A 130 -9.15 14.95 1.46
N PRO A 131 -8.53 14.20 0.52
CA PRO A 131 -8.17 14.72 -0.80
C PRO A 131 -9.41 15.08 -1.63
N GLU A 132 -9.18 15.80 -2.72
CA GLU A 132 -10.19 16.08 -3.75
C GLU A 132 -10.34 14.87 -4.67
N GLY A 133 -11.59 14.47 -4.95
CA GLY A 133 -11.88 13.34 -5.81
C GLY A 133 -12.95 12.43 -5.23
N GLU A 134 -13.81 11.95 -6.13
CA GLU A 134 -14.95 11.09 -5.78
C GLU A 134 -14.50 9.78 -5.13
N ASN A 135 -13.41 9.19 -5.65
CA ASN A 135 -12.83 7.92 -5.18
C ASN A 135 -11.72 8.09 -4.13
N GLU A 136 -11.36 9.32 -3.79
CA GLU A 136 -10.36 9.55 -2.75
C GLU A 136 -10.95 9.19 -1.38
N ARG A 137 -10.09 8.97 -0.40
CA ARG A 137 -10.51 8.61 0.97
C ARG A 137 -9.67 9.36 2.00
N VAL A 138 -10.17 9.46 3.23
CA VAL A 138 -9.48 10.12 4.34
C VAL A 138 -8.19 9.37 4.65
N ARG A 139 -7.08 10.10 4.64
CA ARG A 139 -5.73 9.61 4.88
C ARG A 139 -5.22 10.06 6.24
N PHE A 140 -4.43 9.21 6.90
CA PHE A 140 -3.88 9.47 8.24
C PHE A 140 -2.37 9.66 8.18
N TYR A 141 -1.93 10.89 8.42
CA TYR A 141 -0.51 11.22 8.42
C TYR A 141 -0.03 11.46 9.85
N VAL A 142 1.11 10.87 10.22
CA VAL A 142 1.81 11.13 11.46
C VAL A 142 3.09 11.87 11.14
N GLY A 143 3.33 12.99 11.82
CA GLY A 143 4.52 13.79 11.60
C GLY A 143 5.27 14.07 12.89
N GLY A 144 6.59 14.12 12.82
CA GLY A 144 7.43 14.45 13.96
C GLY A 144 8.88 14.75 13.60
N PRO A 145 9.70 15.11 14.60
CA PRO A 145 11.14 15.30 14.42
C PRO A 145 11.82 14.00 13.96
N GLU A 146 12.70 14.09 12.96
CA GLU A 146 13.39 12.93 12.36
C GLU A 146 14.14 12.05 13.37
N ASP A 147 14.67 12.63 14.44
CA ASP A 147 15.40 11.91 15.50
C ASP A 147 14.50 11.01 16.36
N LYS A 148 13.18 11.27 16.39
CA LYS A 148 12.25 10.60 17.32
C LYS A 148 10.99 10.04 16.69
N ILE A 149 10.63 10.43 15.47
CA ILE A 149 9.43 9.96 14.78
C ILE A 149 9.40 8.43 14.66
N LYS A 150 10.56 7.78 14.49
CA LYS A 150 10.68 6.31 14.45
C LYS A 150 10.09 5.63 15.68
N GLN A 151 10.27 6.21 16.88
CA GLN A 151 9.75 5.65 18.13
C GLN A 151 8.22 5.77 18.20
N VAL A 152 7.66 6.88 17.70
CA VAL A 152 6.20 7.07 17.62
C VAL A 152 5.58 6.13 16.58
N VAL A 153 6.25 5.94 15.44
CA VAL A 153 5.82 5.00 14.40
C VAL A 153 5.80 3.57 14.95
N GLN A 154 6.88 3.14 15.63
CA GLN A 154 6.95 1.83 16.29
C GLN A 154 5.88 1.67 17.37
N ALA A 155 5.55 2.72 18.12
CA ALA A 155 4.46 2.71 19.09
C ALA A 155 3.14 2.36 18.41
N ILE A 156 2.81 3.04 17.30
CA ILE A 156 1.57 2.82 16.56
C ILE A 156 1.56 1.40 15.97
N GLN A 157 2.66 0.96 15.36
CA GLN A 157 2.80 -0.41 14.83
C GLN A 157 2.59 -1.50 15.88
N SER A 158 2.93 -1.24 17.14
CA SER A 158 2.68 -2.21 18.22
C SER A 158 1.19 -2.45 18.50
N ALA A 159 0.33 -1.49 18.13
CA ALA A 159 -1.13 -1.64 18.20
C ALA A 159 -1.76 -2.03 16.84
N TYR A 160 -1.11 -1.68 15.73
CA TYR A 160 -1.58 -1.88 14.35
C TYR A 160 -0.52 -2.65 13.54
N THR A 161 -0.47 -3.96 13.75
CA THR A 161 0.55 -4.87 13.23
C THR A 161 0.53 -5.02 11.71
N HIS A 162 -0.65 -4.99 11.09
CA HIS A 162 -0.84 -5.20 9.65
C HIS A 162 -0.99 -3.88 8.89
N SER A 163 -0.95 -2.74 9.58
CA SER A 163 -1.00 -1.44 8.93
C SER A 163 0.22 -1.18 8.04
N GLU A 164 -0.04 -0.61 6.86
CA GLU A 164 1.02 -0.21 5.95
C GLU A 164 1.49 1.22 6.20
N ILE A 165 2.77 1.45 5.92
CA ILE A 165 3.47 2.67 6.30
C ILE A 165 4.29 3.19 5.15
N TYR A 166 4.02 4.43 4.75
CA TYR A 166 4.70 5.10 3.66
C TYR A 166 5.37 6.38 4.16
N THR A 167 6.66 6.54 3.89
CA THR A 167 7.35 7.82 4.17
C THR A 167 6.94 8.84 3.11
N VAL A 168 6.47 10.00 3.56
CA VAL A 168 5.98 11.06 2.67
C VAL A 168 6.97 12.23 2.71
N PRO A 169 7.61 12.57 1.58
CA PRO A 169 8.41 13.79 1.46
C PRO A 169 7.60 15.01 1.88
N LYS A 170 8.25 15.99 2.47
CA LYS A 170 7.55 17.18 3.00
C LYS A 170 6.88 17.98 1.87
N GLU A 171 7.46 17.95 0.69
CA GLU A 171 7.01 18.60 -0.53
C GLU A 171 5.69 18.00 -1.03
N GLU A 172 5.49 16.69 -0.81
CA GLU A 172 4.28 15.95 -1.18
C GLU A 172 3.20 16.01 -0.09
N MET A 173 3.56 16.41 1.14
CA MET A 173 2.60 16.51 2.24
C MET A 173 1.54 17.59 1.95
N PRO A 174 0.24 17.23 1.87
CA PRO A 174 -0.81 18.19 1.52
C PRO A 174 -1.10 19.12 2.71
N PHE A 175 -0.57 20.34 2.64
CA PHE A 175 -0.90 21.40 3.61
C PHE A 175 -2.00 22.33 3.08
N PRO A 176 -2.82 22.91 3.97
CA PRO A 176 -3.81 23.91 3.58
C PRO A 176 -3.16 25.13 2.91
N THR A 177 -3.83 25.69 1.90
CA THR A 177 -3.35 26.89 1.22
C THR A 177 -3.39 28.12 2.14
N ARG A 178 -2.76 29.23 1.71
CA ARG A 178 -2.83 30.51 2.45
C ARG A 178 -4.24 31.11 2.52
N LYS A 179 -5.15 30.65 1.65
CA LYS A 179 -6.55 31.08 1.59
C LYS A 179 -7.48 30.22 2.47
N ALA A 180 -6.99 29.07 2.96
CA ALA A 180 -7.74 28.16 3.80
C ALA A 180 -8.39 28.89 4.99
N VAL A 181 -9.65 28.55 5.24
CA VAL A 181 -10.29 28.90 6.51
C VAL A 181 -9.77 27.96 7.60
N GLY A 182 -9.60 28.48 8.80
CA GLY A 182 -9.01 27.73 9.90
C GLY A 182 -9.73 27.94 11.22
N GLY A 183 -9.58 26.96 12.09
CA GLY A 183 -10.08 26.99 13.45
C GLY A 183 -9.24 26.15 14.39
N ARG A 184 -9.49 26.31 15.68
CA ARG A 184 -8.81 25.59 16.75
C ARG A 184 -9.75 25.36 17.93
N MET A 185 -9.59 24.22 18.59
CA MET A 185 -10.28 23.93 19.84
C MET A 185 -9.62 24.65 21.00
N VAL A 186 -10.45 25.18 21.90
CA VAL A 186 -10.03 25.73 23.19
C VAL A 186 -10.93 25.20 24.29
N LEU A 187 -10.43 25.10 25.52
CA LEU A 187 -11.28 24.76 26.67
C LEU A 187 -12.34 25.85 26.87
N LYS A 188 -13.59 25.42 27.09
CA LYS A 188 -14.71 26.32 27.38
C LYS A 188 -14.51 27.01 28.73
N ARG A 189 -14.11 26.23 29.74
CA ARG A 189 -13.82 26.70 31.09
C ARG A 189 -12.38 27.24 31.19
N LYS A 190 -12.17 28.27 32.01
CA LYS A 190 -10.87 28.98 32.15
C LYS A 190 -10.28 28.80 33.56
N ARG A 191 -8.99 29.13 33.72
CA ARG A 191 -8.28 29.15 35.02
C ARG A 191 -8.27 27.78 35.72
N LEU A 192 -8.83 27.66 36.92
CA LEU A 192 -8.80 26.43 37.71
C LEU A 192 -9.72 25.36 37.09
N ASP A 193 -10.85 25.76 36.55
CA ASP A 193 -11.83 24.85 35.94
C ASP A 193 -11.35 24.28 34.59
N ALA A 194 -10.29 24.86 34.01
CA ALA A 194 -9.60 24.27 32.86
C ALA A 194 -8.93 22.92 33.19
N THR A 195 -8.77 22.60 34.49
CA THR A 195 -8.14 21.36 34.98
C THR A 195 -9.14 20.21 35.19
N LEU A 196 -10.42 20.42 34.88
CA LEU A 196 -11.46 19.38 34.86
C LEU A 196 -11.30 18.42 33.67
N SER A 197 -11.72 17.16 33.83
CA SER A 197 -11.55 16.09 32.84
C SER A 197 -12.33 16.32 31.56
N LEU A 198 -11.76 15.82 30.46
CA LEU A 198 -12.47 15.58 29.22
C LEU A 198 -12.86 14.10 29.15
N ALA A 199 -13.71 13.76 28.20
CA ALA A 199 -14.11 12.37 27.97
C ALA A 199 -12.88 11.48 27.73
N ARG A 200 -12.91 10.27 28.28
CA ARG A 200 -11.89 9.24 28.06
C ARG A 200 -12.28 8.37 26.87
N TYR A 201 -11.27 7.82 26.21
CA TYR A 201 -11.49 6.83 25.17
C TYR A 201 -12.33 5.66 25.69
N THR A 202 -13.39 5.35 24.94
CA THR A 202 -14.32 4.25 25.23
C THR A 202 -14.55 3.41 23.98
N ARG A 203 -14.73 4.06 22.83
CA ARG A 203 -14.96 3.45 21.53
C ARG A 203 -14.30 4.27 20.44
N ASP A 204 -14.12 3.66 19.27
CA ASP A 204 -13.65 4.37 18.10
C ASP A 204 -14.73 5.29 17.51
N VAL A 205 -14.35 6.55 17.27
CA VAL A 205 -15.17 7.62 16.70
C VAL A 205 -14.55 8.22 15.43
N LEU A 206 -13.35 7.76 15.03
CA LEU A 206 -12.67 8.27 13.84
C LEU A 206 -13.42 7.96 12.53
N PRO A 207 -14.10 6.81 12.35
CA PRO A 207 -14.96 6.58 11.19
C PRO A 207 -16.07 7.60 11.05
N MET A 208 -16.70 7.99 12.16
CA MET A 208 -17.72 9.04 12.15
C MET A 208 -17.11 10.39 11.74
N LEU A 209 -15.96 10.76 12.29
CA LEU A 209 -15.26 12.00 11.92
C LEU A 209 -14.86 11.99 10.45
N GLY A 210 -14.25 10.92 9.96
CA GLY A 210 -13.86 10.76 8.56
C GLY A 210 -15.05 10.83 7.60
N SER A 211 -16.21 10.29 7.99
CA SER A 211 -17.42 10.36 7.18
C SER A 211 -17.95 11.78 7.00
N ALA A 212 -17.75 12.64 7.99
CA ALA A 212 -18.18 14.03 7.97
C ALA A 212 -17.11 15.00 7.43
N MET A 213 -15.91 14.48 7.10
CA MET A 213 -14.88 15.25 6.42
C MET A 213 -15.22 15.41 4.94
N GLU A 214 -15.15 16.65 4.48
CA GLU A 214 -15.37 17.02 3.10
C GLU A 214 -14.03 17.17 2.37
N GLU A 215 -14.05 17.19 1.04
CA GLU A 215 -12.86 17.40 0.22
C GLU A 215 -12.06 18.63 0.66
N LYS A 216 -10.73 18.55 0.53
CA LYS A 216 -9.80 19.63 0.90
C LYS A 216 -10.00 20.11 2.34
N THR A 217 -10.19 19.17 3.27
CA THR A 217 -10.38 19.46 4.69
C THR A 217 -9.41 18.67 5.55
N TRP A 218 -8.93 19.30 6.62
CA TRP A 218 -7.93 18.77 7.54
C TRP A 218 -8.39 18.85 8.98
N ILE A 219 -8.09 17.79 9.73
CA ILE A 219 -8.12 17.76 11.21
C ILE A 219 -6.69 17.46 11.66
N ASP A 220 -6.11 18.33 12.48
CA ASP A 220 -4.73 18.22 12.94
C ASP A 220 -4.69 18.18 14.47
N ILE A 221 -4.19 17.06 15.01
CA ILE A 221 -3.96 16.85 16.44
C ILE A 221 -2.46 17.00 16.68
N ALA A 222 -2.02 18.18 17.09
CA ALA A 222 -0.63 18.42 17.48
C ALA A 222 -0.45 18.12 18.97
N PHE A 223 0.54 17.31 19.33
CA PHE A 223 0.79 16.94 20.72
C PHE A 223 2.29 16.84 21.07
N THR A 224 2.61 16.98 22.35
CA THR A 224 3.97 16.76 22.88
C THR A 224 3.88 16.17 24.30
N PRO A 225 4.70 15.16 24.65
CA PRO A 225 4.70 14.59 25.99
C PRO A 225 4.97 15.64 27.07
N ASP A 226 4.23 15.58 28.18
CA ASP A 226 4.38 16.46 29.33
C ASP A 226 4.55 15.66 30.62
N ASN A 227 5.24 16.25 31.60
CA ASN A 227 5.47 15.61 32.90
C ASN A 227 4.25 15.73 33.82
N GLY A 228 3.18 16.41 33.40
CA GLY A 228 1.92 16.52 34.13
C GLY A 228 1.96 17.47 35.33
N TYR A 229 3.11 18.05 35.68
CA TYR A 229 3.28 18.89 36.87
C TYR A 229 2.25 20.04 36.97
N GLN A 230 1.99 20.73 35.85
CA GLN A 230 1.01 21.82 35.83
C GLN A 230 -0.42 21.31 36.05
N LEU A 231 -0.76 20.16 35.47
CA LEU A 231 -2.05 19.51 35.67
C LEU A 231 -2.22 19.07 37.12
N THR A 232 -1.23 18.38 37.71
CA THR A 232 -1.27 17.96 39.12
C THR A 232 -1.35 19.15 40.08
N LYS A 233 -0.58 20.22 39.85
CA LYS A 233 -0.63 21.44 40.66
C LYS A 233 -2.00 22.14 40.53
N GLY A 234 -2.57 22.13 39.33
CA GLY A 234 -3.91 22.64 39.04
C GLY A 234 -5.00 21.87 39.77
N ILE A 235 -5.00 20.54 39.65
CA ILE A 235 -5.91 19.61 40.34
C ILE A 235 -5.85 19.83 41.86
N ARG A 236 -4.66 19.85 42.46
CA ARG A 236 -4.49 20.11 43.91
C ARG A 236 -5.03 21.47 44.34
N LYS A 237 -4.90 22.51 43.50
CA LYS A 237 -5.45 23.84 43.79
C LYS A 237 -6.97 23.84 43.68
N ALA A 238 -7.54 23.22 42.64
CA ALA A 238 -8.98 23.07 42.46
C ALA A 238 -9.59 22.30 43.63
N GLU A 239 -9.00 21.18 44.03
CA GLU A 239 -9.41 20.41 45.21
C GLU A 239 -9.41 21.26 46.49
N LYS A 240 -8.36 22.06 46.73
CA LYS A 240 -8.29 22.94 47.91
C LYS A 240 -9.39 24.00 47.90
N VAL A 241 -9.74 24.56 46.74
CA VAL A 241 -10.80 25.56 46.61
C VAL A 241 -12.17 24.92 46.88
N ILE A 242 -12.45 23.76 46.30
CA ILE A 242 -13.72 23.05 46.51
C ILE A 242 -13.82 22.56 47.97
N ARG A 243 -12.74 22.06 48.58
CA ARG A 243 -12.70 21.68 50.00
C ARG A 243 -12.84 22.87 50.96
N LYS A 244 -12.49 24.09 50.58
CA LYS A 244 -12.76 25.29 51.40
C LYS A 244 -14.25 25.64 51.40
N LYS A 245 -14.97 25.38 50.30
CA LYS A 245 -16.43 25.57 50.19
C LYS A 245 -17.25 24.52 50.97
N LYS A 246 -16.66 23.36 51.32
CA LYS A 246 -17.29 22.31 52.16
C LYS A 246 -17.92 22.80 53.48
N LYS A 247 -17.53 23.98 53.99
CA LYS A 247 -18.13 24.57 55.20
C LYS A 247 -19.64 24.89 55.07
N HIS A 248 -20.20 24.93 53.85
CA HIS A 248 -21.62 25.23 53.60
C HIS A 248 -22.42 24.09 52.94
N GLY A 249 -21.87 22.86 52.90
CA GLY A 249 -22.48 21.73 52.17
C GLY A 249 -22.04 21.71 50.70
N LEU A 250 -21.83 20.52 50.13
CA LEU A 250 -21.45 20.34 48.72
C LEU A 250 -22.66 19.90 47.91
N ASP A 251 -22.89 20.57 46.80
CA ASP A 251 -23.92 20.21 45.81
C ASP A 251 -23.56 18.88 45.10
N ALA A 252 -24.55 18.21 44.50
CA ALA A 252 -24.37 16.96 43.76
C ALA A 252 -23.37 17.13 42.60
N PHE A 253 -23.44 18.26 41.91
CA PHE A 253 -22.52 18.64 40.83
C PHE A 253 -21.07 18.80 41.32
N GLU A 254 -20.87 19.48 42.44
CA GLU A 254 -19.53 19.67 43.03
C GLU A 254 -18.92 18.33 43.50
N LYS A 255 -19.74 17.38 43.95
CA LYS A 255 -19.28 16.02 44.29
C LYS A 255 -18.79 15.25 43.06
N GLU A 256 -19.44 15.42 41.91
CA GLU A 256 -19.04 14.82 40.64
C GLU A 256 -17.72 15.42 40.13
N GLU A 257 -17.56 16.75 40.18
CA GLU A 257 -16.31 17.42 39.81
C GLU A 257 -15.12 16.95 40.65
N ILE A 258 -15.30 16.76 41.97
CA ILE A 258 -14.24 16.22 42.84
C ILE A 258 -13.87 14.78 42.44
N ARG A 259 -14.86 13.92 42.16
CA ARG A 259 -14.61 12.54 41.73
C ARG A 259 -13.85 12.51 40.41
N ALA A 260 -14.25 13.35 39.47
CA ALA A 260 -13.59 13.49 38.17
C ALA A 260 -12.14 13.99 38.31
N LEU A 261 -11.89 15.02 39.13
CA LEU A 261 -10.54 15.53 39.41
C LEU A 261 -9.62 14.48 40.03
N ASN A 262 -10.09 13.76 41.06
CA ASN A 262 -9.31 12.72 41.73
C ASN A 262 -8.97 11.56 40.79
N LYS A 263 -9.89 11.21 39.88
CA LYS A 263 -9.69 10.13 38.90
C LYS A 263 -8.84 10.58 37.71
N ARG A 264 -8.86 11.87 37.35
CA ARG A 264 -8.26 12.40 36.10
C ARG A 264 -6.80 12.04 35.94
N PHE A 265 -6.00 12.16 37.00
CA PHE A 265 -4.56 11.87 36.96
C PHE A 265 -4.16 10.83 38.02
N ALA A 266 -4.91 9.73 38.07
CA ALA A 266 -4.63 8.58 38.92
C ALA A 266 -3.89 7.48 38.14
N LYS A 267 -3.16 6.59 38.85
CA LYS A 267 -2.53 5.33 38.40
C LYS A 267 -2.15 5.24 36.90
N ASN A 268 -0.85 5.27 36.60
CA ASN A 268 -0.26 4.97 35.28
C ASN A 268 -0.72 5.85 34.09
N GLU A 269 -1.50 6.90 34.34
CA GLU A 269 -1.89 7.88 33.34
C GLU A 269 -0.72 8.80 32.95
N VAL A 270 -0.62 9.12 31.66
CA VAL A 270 0.40 10.02 31.10
C VAL A 270 -0.22 11.35 30.67
N ALA A 271 0.57 12.43 30.62
CA ALA A 271 0.10 13.75 30.23
C ALA A 271 0.72 14.22 28.91
N PHE A 272 -0.06 14.94 28.11
CA PHE A 272 0.37 15.57 26.87
C PHE A 272 -0.09 17.02 26.81
N GLN A 273 0.72 17.88 26.20
CA GLN A 273 0.19 19.15 25.71
C GLN A 273 -0.39 18.93 24.32
N VAL A 274 -1.63 19.31 24.12
CA VAL A 274 -2.39 19.04 22.89
C VAL A 274 -2.98 20.32 22.32
N SER A 275 -3.05 20.39 21.00
CA SER A 275 -3.73 21.43 20.23
C SER A 275 -4.44 20.80 19.04
N VAL A 276 -5.77 20.87 19.01
CA VAL A 276 -6.59 20.36 17.90
C VAL A 276 -6.98 21.50 16.98
N SER A 277 -6.58 21.42 15.72
CA SER A 277 -6.78 22.45 14.69
C SER A 277 -7.56 21.89 13.51
N PHE A 278 -8.28 22.77 12.82
CA PHE A 278 -9.01 22.45 11.60
C PHE A 278 -8.61 23.42 10.51
N ALA A 279 -8.61 22.96 9.28
CA ALA A 279 -8.47 23.81 8.10
C ALA A 279 -9.34 23.26 6.96
N SER A 280 -9.81 24.14 6.08
CA SER A 280 -10.48 23.73 4.85
C SER A 280 -10.21 24.74 3.74
N ASP A 281 -9.89 24.22 2.56
CA ASP A 281 -9.77 24.99 1.32
C ASP A 281 -11.04 24.90 0.46
N ARG A 282 -12.00 24.05 0.84
CA ARG A 282 -13.31 23.95 0.19
C ARG A 282 -14.11 25.24 0.38
N TYR A 283 -14.95 25.56 -0.59
CA TYR A 283 -15.95 26.61 -0.47
C TYR A 283 -17.36 26.00 -0.51
N PRO A 284 -18.25 26.30 0.47
CA PRO A 284 -18.02 27.09 1.68
C PRO A 284 -17.33 26.25 2.80
N GLY A 285 -16.12 26.63 3.21
CA GLY A 285 -15.35 25.85 4.18
C GLY A 285 -15.66 26.14 5.66
N VAL A 286 -16.20 27.33 5.98
CA VAL A 286 -16.47 27.72 7.39
C VAL A 286 -17.50 26.81 8.07
N PRO A 287 -18.65 26.49 7.43
CA PRO A 287 -19.61 25.55 8.01
C PRO A 287 -18.99 24.16 8.24
N VAL A 288 -18.18 23.67 7.29
CA VAL A 288 -17.51 22.37 7.37
C VAL A 288 -16.62 22.29 8.62
N ILE A 289 -15.67 23.21 8.77
CA ILE A 289 -14.74 23.18 9.93
C ILE A 289 -15.45 23.46 11.26
N LYS A 290 -16.55 24.23 11.23
CA LYS A 290 -17.38 24.49 12.41
C LYS A 290 -18.11 23.22 12.84
N ASN A 291 -18.69 22.48 11.91
CA ASN A 291 -19.34 21.19 12.17
C ASN A 291 -18.34 20.17 12.71
N LEU A 292 -17.17 20.02 12.08
CA LEU A 292 -16.08 19.18 12.58
C LEU A 292 -15.66 19.57 14.01
N GLY A 293 -15.51 20.88 14.26
CA GLY A 293 -15.21 21.40 15.59
C GLY A 293 -16.29 21.08 16.64
N HIS A 294 -17.57 21.12 16.27
CA HIS A 294 -18.68 20.73 17.15
C HIS A 294 -18.72 19.23 17.42
N MET A 295 -18.44 18.39 16.42
CA MET A 295 -18.33 16.94 16.63
C MET A 295 -17.18 16.60 17.57
N VAL A 296 -16.00 17.20 17.38
CA VAL A 296 -14.87 17.03 18.31
C VAL A 296 -15.21 17.55 19.72
N ALA A 297 -15.92 18.67 19.83
CA ALA A 297 -16.40 19.14 21.13
C ALA A 297 -17.33 18.14 21.83
N SER A 298 -18.24 17.52 21.07
CA SER A 298 -19.18 16.51 21.56
C SER A 298 -18.48 15.24 22.00
N ILE A 299 -17.55 14.71 21.18
CA ILE A 299 -16.73 13.53 21.49
C ILE A 299 -15.95 13.72 22.80
N MET A 300 -15.43 14.93 23.02
CA MET A 300 -14.56 15.25 24.16
C MET A 300 -15.34 15.74 25.39
N ALA A 301 -16.66 15.89 25.31
CA ALA A 301 -17.48 16.46 26.39
C ALA A 301 -17.62 15.48 27.56
N ASP A 302 -17.27 15.96 28.75
CA ASP A 302 -17.47 15.27 30.04
C ASP A 302 -17.73 16.38 31.08
N VAL A 303 -17.01 16.41 32.21
CA VAL A 303 -17.11 17.51 33.18
C VAL A 303 -16.63 18.84 32.58
N ASN A 304 -15.65 18.77 31.67
CA ASN A 304 -15.21 19.90 30.87
C ASN A 304 -15.63 19.73 29.40
N GLU A 305 -15.62 20.84 28.67
CA GLU A 305 -16.00 20.87 27.26
C GLU A 305 -14.98 21.64 26.44
N LEU A 306 -14.89 21.27 25.17
CA LEU A 306 -14.15 22.04 24.18
C LEU A 306 -15.08 23.00 23.45
N ARG A 307 -14.52 24.11 22.98
CA ARG A 307 -15.21 25.08 22.13
C ARG A 307 -14.37 25.38 20.90
N TYR A 308 -15.02 25.40 19.75
CA TYR A 308 -14.43 25.85 18.50
C TYR A 308 -14.19 27.37 18.50
N ARG A 309 -13.01 27.81 18.06
CA ARG A 309 -12.67 29.21 17.79
C ARG A 309 -12.05 29.34 16.40
N ARG A 310 -12.48 30.35 15.65
CA ARG A 310 -11.87 30.69 14.35
C ARG A 310 -10.43 31.14 14.56
N LEU A 311 -9.51 30.60 13.78
CA LEU A 311 -8.09 30.95 13.80
C LEU A 311 -7.53 30.78 12.39
N ARG A 312 -7.11 31.88 11.75
CA ARG A 312 -6.51 31.82 10.43
C ARG A 312 -5.13 31.14 10.51
N ARG A 313 -4.75 30.37 9.49
CA ARG A 313 -3.46 29.65 9.43
C ARG A 313 -3.25 28.77 10.68
N SER A 314 -4.30 28.07 11.08
CA SER A 314 -4.34 27.17 12.24
C SER A 314 -3.39 25.97 12.11
N MET A 315 -2.94 25.64 10.91
CA MET A 315 -2.14 24.44 10.62
C MET A 315 -0.86 24.80 9.85
N PRO A 316 0.21 25.22 10.56
CA PRO A 316 1.52 25.38 9.93
C PRO A 316 2.11 24.01 9.55
N ALA A 317 3.14 24.01 8.69
CA ALA A 317 3.84 22.78 8.32
C ALA A 317 4.34 22.04 9.57
N VAL A 318 5.16 22.72 10.40
CA VAL A 318 5.63 22.17 11.68
C VAL A 318 4.81 22.74 12.84
N PRO A 319 4.19 21.89 13.67
CA PRO A 319 3.32 22.33 14.75
C PRO A 319 4.12 23.00 15.89
N HIS A 320 3.82 24.28 16.15
CA HIS A 320 4.30 25.03 17.31
C HIS A 320 3.15 25.89 17.86
N PRO A 321 2.10 25.29 18.46
CA PRO A 321 0.92 26.04 18.85
C PRO A 321 1.25 27.05 19.96
N VAL A 322 1.02 28.33 19.70
CA VAL A 322 1.12 29.40 20.70
C VAL A 322 -0.21 29.57 21.44
N TYR A 323 -1.32 29.52 20.71
CA TYR A 323 -2.69 29.66 21.21
C TYR A 323 -3.43 28.32 21.18
N GLY A 324 -4.36 28.10 22.13
CA GLY A 324 -5.20 26.90 22.20
C GLY A 324 -4.47 25.65 22.72
N LYS A 325 -3.35 25.83 23.44
CA LYS A 325 -2.66 24.74 24.13
C LYS A 325 -3.49 24.26 25.33
N MET A 326 -3.70 22.96 25.38
CA MET A 326 -4.45 22.28 26.44
C MET A 326 -3.58 21.16 27.02
N ILE A 327 -3.82 20.76 28.26
CA ILE A 327 -3.17 19.58 28.84
C ILE A 327 -4.20 18.48 28.92
N TRP A 328 -3.95 17.39 28.19
CA TRP A 328 -4.81 16.22 28.14
C TRP A 328 -4.07 15.01 28.72
N THR A 329 -4.84 14.06 29.24
CA THR A 329 -4.32 12.74 29.62
C THR A 329 -4.17 11.84 28.39
N GLY A 330 -3.42 10.73 28.51
CA GLY A 330 -3.29 9.75 27.43
C GLY A 330 -4.64 9.19 27.00
N SER A 331 -5.48 8.81 27.98
CA SER A 331 -6.84 8.32 27.77
C SER A 331 -7.76 9.36 27.11
N GLU A 332 -7.58 10.66 27.39
CA GLU A 332 -8.32 11.74 26.72
C GLU A 332 -7.82 11.93 25.27
N LEU A 333 -6.50 11.87 25.04
CA LEU A 333 -5.88 12.02 23.72
C LEU A 333 -6.23 10.86 22.77
N LEU A 334 -6.36 9.64 23.30
CA LEU A 334 -6.77 8.45 22.54
C LEU A 334 -8.15 8.57 21.87
N ASN A 335 -9.02 9.53 22.24
CA ASN A 335 -10.25 9.76 21.46
C ASN A 335 -9.99 10.23 20.03
N LEU A 336 -8.84 10.89 19.80
CA LEU A 336 -8.49 11.51 18.51
C LEU A 336 -7.12 11.06 17.99
N PHE A 337 -6.35 10.29 18.76
CA PHE A 337 -5.00 9.84 18.42
C PHE A 337 -4.89 8.32 18.44
N HIS A 338 -5.36 7.72 17.34
CA HIS A 338 -5.27 6.30 16.99
C HIS A 338 -5.64 6.18 15.50
N LEU A 339 -5.52 4.99 14.91
CA LEU A 339 -6.06 4.71 13.57
C LEU A 339 -7.48 4.13 13.68
N PRO A 340 -8.35 4.36 12.70
CA PRO A 340 -9.71 3.84 12.76
C PRO A 340 -9.70 2.30 12.79
N ASN A 341 -10.57 1.72 13.60
CA ASN A 341 -10.85 0.30 13.65
C ASN A 341 -11.94 0.01 12.60
N VAL A 342 -11.52 -0.52 11.45
CA VAL A 342 -12.36 -0.75 10.28
C VAL A 342 -12.75 -2.21 10.24
N THR A 343 -14.05 -2.48 10.07
CA THR A 343 -14.61 -3.84 10.03
C THR A 343 -14.63 -4.46 8.63
N GLY A 344 -14.53 -3.63 7.59
CA GLY A 344 -14.61 -4.06 6.20
C GLY A 344 -16.05 -4.20 5.68
N ASP A 345 -17.05 -3.69 6.42
CA ASP A 345 -18.43 -3.66 5.96
C ASP A 345 -18.60 -2.68 4.80
N LYS A 346 -18.74 -3.21 3.58
CA LYS A 346 -18.95 -2.42 2.35
C LYS A 346 -20.23 -1.59 2.38
N ASN A 347 -21.18 -1.89 3.27
CA ASN A 347 -22.41 -1.11 3.44
C ASN A 347 -22.28 0.02 4.48
N SER A 348 -21.22 0.01 5.28
CA SER A 348 -20.96 1.04 6.29
C SER A 348 -20.67 2.39 5.63
N LYS A 349 -21.62 3.32 5.74
CA LYS A 349 -21.47 4.70 5.25
C LYS A 349 -20.29 5.43 5.91
N THR A 350 -19.92 5.03 7.12
CA THR A 350 -18.82 5.65 7.87
C THR A 350 -17.45 5.16 7.43
N GLU A 351 -17.31 3.87 7.12
CA GLU A 351 -16.02 3.29 6.72
C GLU A 351 -15.66 3.59 5.26
N ARG A 352 -16.65 3.75 4.37
CA ARG A 352 -16.46 4.06 2.95
C ARG A 352 -15.55 5.27 2.68
N ASN A 353 -15.54 6.24 3.59
CA ASN A 353 -14.77 7.46 3.44
C ASN A 353 -13.34 7.36 3.99
N ILE A 354 -12.94 6.24 4.61
CA ILE A 354 -11.59 6.02 5.16
C ILE A 354 -10.75 5.21 4.18
N LEU A 355 -9.48 5.61 4.02
CA LEU A 355 -8.49 4.78 3.33
C LEU A 355 -8.06 3.65 4.27
N TYR A 356 -8.28 2.40 3.86
CA TYR A 356 -7.90 1.18 4.57
C TYR A 356 -7.60 0.06 3.57
N LEU A 357 -6.92 -0.99 4.02
CA LEU A 357 -6.63 -2.21 3.26
C LEU A 357 -7.66 -3.31 3.57
N ASP A 358 -8.30 -3.85 2.52
CA ASP A 358 -9.22 -4.98 2.61
C ASP A 358 -8.44 -6.32 2.67
N LYS A 359 -9.14 -7.43 2.91
CA LYS A 359 -8.53 -8.75 3.04
C LYS A 359 -7.74 -9.11 1.79
N GLY A 360 -6.44 -9.36 1.97
CA GLY A 360 -5.55 -9.75 0.87
C GLY A 360 -5.04 -8.57 0.04
N GLU A 361 -5.46 -7.34 0.32
CA GLU A 361 -4.81 -6.14 -0.20
C GLU A 361 -3.55 -5.87 0.61
N ASN A 362 -2.39 -6.16 0.02
CA ASN A 362 -1.10 -5.80 0.59
C ASN A 362 -0.15 -5.41 -0.54
N MET A 363 0.71 -4.46 -0.26
CA MET A 363 1.80 -4.11 -1.14
C MET A 363 2.83 -5.25 -1.13
N ILE A 364 3.07 -5.83 -2.30
CA ILE A 364 4.12 -6.84 -2.46
C ILE A 364 5.53 -6.21 -2.26
N PRO A 365 6.57 -6.97 -1.92
CA PRO A 365 7.95 -6.46 -1.89
C PRO A 365 8.38 -5.93 -3.28
N ASN A 366 9.18 -4.87 -3.35
CA ASN A 366 9.52 -4.17 -4.62
C ASN A 366 10.25 -5.04 -5.66
N ASP A 367 10.94 -6.07 -5.22
CA ASP A 367 11.65 -7.08 -6.02
C ASP A 367 10.72 -8.21 -6.51
N LEU A 368 9.69 -8.52 -5.74
CA LEU A 368 8.74 -9.58 -6.07
C LEU A 368 7.85 -9.17 -7.25
N LEU A 369 7.79 -10.03 -8.27
CA LEU A 369 6.97 -9.84 -9.48
C LEU A 369 7.22 -8.48 -10.17
N ALA A 370 8.45 -8.00 -10.14
CA ALA A 370 8.83 -6.69 -10.70
C ALA A 370 9.35 -6.75 -12.13
N GLU A 371 9.82 -7.93 -12.57
CA GLU A 371 10.55 -8.13 -13.82
C GLU A 371 9.88 -9.19 -14.72
N GLY A 372 10.04 -9.03 -16.03
CA GLY A 372 9.52 -9.96 -17.05
C GLY A 372 8.28 -9.46 -17.77
N ILE A 373 7.36 -10.37 -18.08
CA ILE A 373 6.13 -10.16 -18.84
C ILE A 373 5.04 -9.61 -17.91
N SER A 374 4.47 -8.47 -18.26
CA SER A 374 3.41 -7.82 -17.48
C SER A 374 2.08 -8.54 -17.60
N ILE A 375 1.43 -8.81 -16.46
CA ILE A 375 0.13 -9.49 -16.39
C ILE A 375 -0.99 -8.63 -15.81
N GLY A 376 -0.66 -7.57 -15.08
CA GLY A 376 -1.66 -6.74 -14.40
C GLY A 376 -1.03 -5.70 -13.47
N HIS A 377 -1.84 -5.19 -12.54
CA HIS A 377 -1.42 -4.24 -11.51
C HIS A 377 -1.70 -4.82 -10.13
N VAL A 378 -0.91 -4.41 -9.14
CA VAL A 378 -1.17 -4.71 -7.73
C VAL A 378 -2.47 -4.03 -7.33
N MET A 379 -3.38 -4.81 -6.74
CA MET A 379 -4.61 -4.29 -6.16
C MET A 379 -4.29 -3.59 -4.84
N HIS A 380 -4.15 -2.27 -4.87
CA HIS A 380 -3.87 -1.48 -3.68
C HIS A 380 -4.57 -0.12 -3.73
N PRO A 381 -5.25 0.32 -2.65
CA PRO A 381 -6.11 1.50 -2.67
C PRO A 381 -5.32 2.82 -2.76
N TYR A 382 -4.04 2.81 -2.37
CA TYR A 382 -3.17 3.99 -2.43
C TYR A 382 -2.16 3.98 -3.58
N ILE A 383 -1.73 2.79 -4.02
CA ILE A 383 -0.73 2.61 -5.10
C ILE A 383 -1.44 1.91 -6.25
N LYS A 384 -1.72 2.64 -7.33
CA LYS A 384 -2.56 2.13 -8.42
C LYS A 384 -1.75 1.57 -9.60
N ASP A 385 -0.55 2.10 -9.83
CA ASP A 385 0.16 1.89 -11.10
C ASP A 385 1.32 0.89 -10.99
N ARG A 386 1.39 0.11 -9.91
CA ARG A 386 2.43 -0.89 -9.78
C ARG A 386 2.09 -2.12 -10.63
N LEU A 387 2.85 -2.31 -11.70
CA LEU A 387 2.76 -3.50 -12.54
C LEU A 387 3.20 -4.77 -11.80
N VAL A 388 2.48 -5.85 -12.10
CA VAL A 388 2.84 -7.23 -11.73
C VAL A 388 3.41 -7.90 -12.97
N LYS A 389 4.64 -8.37 -12.88
CA LYS A 389 5.37 -9.02 -13.97
C LYS A 389 5.86 -10.41 -13.57
N ILE A 390 5.78 -11.35 -14.51
CA ILE A 390 6.25 -12.72 -14.35
C ILE A 390 7.51 -12.89 -15.20
N ARG A 391 8.60 -13.39 -14.60
CA ARG A 391 9.83 -13.68 -15.33
C ARG A 391 9.60 -14.74 -16.41
N GLU A 392 10.26 -14.58 -17.55
CA GLU A 392 10.09 -15.44 -18.72
C GLU A 392 10.37 -16.92 -18.44
N ASP A 393 11.33 -17.21 -17.56
CA ASP A 393 11.66 -18.58 -17.17
C ASP A 393 10.48 -19.35 -16.58
N PHE A 394 9.53 -18.68 -15.95
CA PHE A 394 8.35 -19.36 -15.42
C PHE A 394 7.40 -19.83 -16.52
N PHE A 395 7.36 -19.17 -17.68
CA PHE A 395 6.51 -19.59 -18.80
C PHE A 395 7.00 -20.87 -19.48
N LYS A 396 8.26 -21.27 -19.26
CA LYS A 396 8.81 -22.56 -19.71
C LYS A 396 8.15 -23.77 -19.02
N ASN A 397 7.52 -23.55 -17.85
CA ASN A 397 6.86 -24.60 -17.08
C ASN A 397 5.36 -24.76 -17.43
N HIS A 398 4.87 -24.03 -18.43
CA HIS A 398 3.45 -23.90 -18.76
C HIS A 398 2.60 -23.30 -17.61
N GLY A 399 1.33 -23.01 -17.89
CA GLY A 399 0.40 -22.45 -16.92
C GLY A 399 -1.04 -22.45 -17.44
N TYR A 400 -2.00 -22.18 -16.57
CA TYR A 400 -3.42 -22.11 -16.92
C TYR A 400 -4.09 -20.91 -16.25
N ILE A 401 -5.04 -20.29 -16.95
CA ILE A 401 -5.90 -19.21 -16.43
C ILE A 401 -7.29 -19.79 -16.21
N THR A 402 -7.72 -19.87 -14.95
CA THR A 402 -9.03 -20.41 -14.56
C THR A 402 -9.99 -19.31 -14.10
N GLY A 403 -11.29 -19.52 -14.30
CA GLY A 403 -12.34 -18.58 -13.92
C GLY A 403 -13.65 -18.78 -14.67
N LYS A 404 -14.76 -18.28 -14.13
CA LYS A 404 -16.09 -18.35 -14.76
C LYS A 404 -16.16 -17.50 -16.03
N VAL A 405 -17.17 -17.71 -16.87
CA VAL A 405 -17.43 -16.81 -18.02
C VAL A 405 -17.66 -15.39 -17.49
N GLY A 406 -17.07 -14.40 -18.16
CA GLY A 406 -17.12 -12.99 -17.71
C GLY A 406 -16.12 -12.61 -16.61
N SER A 407 -15.29 -13.53 -16.11
CA SER A 407 -14.31 -13.23 -15.04
C SER A 407 -13.03 -12.51 -15.53
N GLY A 408 -12.95 -12.14 -16.82
CA GLY A 408 -11.79 -11.44 -17.38
C GLY A 408 -10.61 -12.31 -17.82
N LYS A 409 -10.80 -13.62 -18.04
CA LYS A 409 -9.72 -14.52 -18.52
C LYS A 409 -9.03 -14.01 -19.79
N SER A 410 -9.82 -13.66 -20.80
CA SER A 410 -9.30 -13.12 -22.08
C SER A 410 -8.56 -11.80 -21.89
N THR A 411 -8.95 -10.98 -20.90
CA THR A 411 -8.27 -9.73 -20.55
C THR A 411 -6.86 -9.99 -20.02
N ILE A 412 -6.68 -11.01 -19.18
CA ILE A 412 -5.35 -11.41 -18.67
C ILE A 412 -4.50 -11.93 -19.83
N ALA A 413 -5.03 -12.84 -20.66
CA ALA A 413 -4.33 -13.35 -21.83
C ALA A 413 -3.87 -12.21 -22.76
N MET A 414 -4.76 -11.24 -23.04
CA MET A 414 -4.41 -10.08 -23.84
C MET A 414 -3.34 -9.19 -23.21
N ARG A 415 -3.27 -9.09 -21.87
CA ARG A 415 -2.21 -8.32 -21.21
C ARG A 415 -0.85 -9.00 -21.28
N LEU A 416 -0.82 -10.32 -21.09
CA LEU A 416 0.38 -11.11 -21.31
C LEU A 416 0.88 -10.94 -22.75
N MET A 417 0.01 -11.19 -23.73
CA MET A 417 0.37 -11.06 -25.15
C MET A 417 0.79 -9.64 -25.51
N GLN A 418 0.18 -8.62 -24.91
CA GLN A 418 0.62 -7.23 -25.11
C GLN A 418 2.07 -7.05 -24.72
N SER A 419 2.44 -7.55 -23.55
CA SER A 419 3.80 -7.38 -23.05
C SER A 419 4.81 -8.17 -23.89
N VAL A 420 4.39 -9.25 -24.56
CA VAL A 420 5.23 -9.97 -25.54
C VAL A 420 5.35 -9.18 -26.84
N ILE A 421 4.22 -8.68 -27.38
CA ILE A 421 4.20 -7.85 -28.59
C ILE A 421 5.02 -6.58 -28.41
N ASP A 422 4.93 -5.90 -27.26
CA ASP A 422 5.70 -4.69 -26.99
C ASP A 422 7.20 -4.96 -27.02
N LYS A 423 7.66 -6.07 -26.40
CA LYS A 423 9.06 -6.52 -26.47
C LYS A 423 9.47 -6.89 -27.89
N TRP A 424 8.60 -7.56 -28.63
CA TRP A 424 8.83 -7.94 -30.01
C TRP A 424 8.99 -6.73 -30.92
N LEU A 425 8.18 -5.68 -30.73
CA LEU A 425 8.31 -4.41 -31.45
C LEU A 425 9.57 -3.62 -31.08
N GLU A 426 10.06 -3.77 -29.85
CA GLU A 426 11.31 -3.14 -29.40
C GLU A 426 12.55 -3.88 -29.95
N ASN A 427 12.54 -5.21 -29.98
CA ASN A 427 13.67 -6.04 -30.39
C ASN A 427 13.23 -7.24 -31.27
N PRO A 428 12.80 -7.02 -32.52
CA PRO A 428 12.18 -8.05 -33.38
C PRO A 428 13.13 -9.19 -33.82
N ASN A 429 14.44 -9.05 -33.57
CA ASN A 429 15.44 -10.06 -33.90
C ASN A 429 15.89 -10.89 -32.68
N GLU A 430 15.58 -10.45 -31.46
CA GLU A 430 15.99 -11.11 -30.22
C GLU A 430 14.79 -11.63 -29.41
N ALA A 431 13.62 -10.99 -29.55
CA ALA A 431 12.42 -11.37 -28.84
C ALA A 431 11.83 -12.68 -29.36
N GLY A 432 11.37 -13.52 -28.44
CA GLY A 432 10.58 -14.71 -28.79
C GLY A 432 9.26 -14.35 -29.47
N GLY A 433 8.85 -15.20 -30.40
CA GLY A 433 7.55 -15.12 -31.05
C GLY A 433 6.38 -15.50 -30.14
N LEU A 434 5.16 -15.45 -30.70
CA LEU A 434 3.93 -15.83 -30.01
C LEU A 434 2.99 -16.53 -30.99
N SER A 435 2.39 -17.63 -30.56
CA SER A 435 1.30 -18.28 -31.28
C SER A 435 0.02 -18.24 -30.46
N LEU A 436 -1.06 -17.75 -31.06
CA LEU A 436 -2.39 -17.71 -30.45
C LEU A 436 -3.34 -18.63 -31.21
N PHE A 437 -3.99 -19.54 -30.49
CA PHE A 437 -5.13 -20.31 -30.98
C PHE A 437 -6.40 -19.73 -30.36
N ASP A 438 -7.20 -19.02 -31.16
CA ASP A 438 -8.41 -18.32 -30.69
C ASP A 438 -9.69 -18.96 -31.27
N PRO A 439 -10.55 -19.55 -30.43
CA PRO A 439 -11.82 -20.14 -30.88
C PRO A 439 -12.89 -19.10 -31.26
N THR A 440 -12.67 -17.81 -30.96
CA THR A 440 -13.67 -16.73 -31.12
C THR A 440 -13.24 -15.60 -32.05
N GLU A 441 -12.01 -15.60 -32.56
CA GLU A 441 -11.36 -14.52 -33.34
C GLU A 441 -11.09 -13.19 -32.61
N ASP A 442 -11.89 -12.85 -31.61
CA ASP A 442 -11.86 -11.54 -30.92
C ASP A 442 -10.45 -11.14 -30.47
N LEU A 443 -9.71 -12.08 -29.89
CA LEU A 443 -8.43 -11.81 -29.27
C LEU A 443 -7.33 -11.63 -30.34
N ALA A 444 -7.41 -12.38 -31.44
CA ALA A 444 -6.54 -12.21 -32.60
C ALA A 444 -6.74 -10.83 -33.26
N TYR A 445 -7.99 -10.39 -33.44
CA TYR A 445 -8.28 -9.05 -33.97
C TYR A 445 -7.77 -7.94 -33.05
N VAL A 446 -7.91 -8.09 -31.73
CA VAL A 446 -7.36 -7.12 -30.78
C VAL A 446 -5.84 -7.04 -30.92
N ALA A 447 -5.12 -8.15 -31.05
CA ALA A 447 -3.67 -8.15 -31.27
C ALA A 447 -3.28 -7.45 -32.58
N MET A 448 -3.96 -7.77 -33.69
CA MET A 448 -3.74 -7.14 -35.00
C MET A 448 -3.98 -5.62 -34.96
N ASN A 449 -5.08 -5.18 -34.34
CA ASN A 449 -5.39 -3.77 -34.16
C ASN A 449 -4.31 -3.03 -33.36
N ARG A 450 -3.64 -3.71 -32.42
CA ARG A 450 -2.54 -3.12 -31.66
C ARG A 450 -1.26 -2.99 -32.45
N LEU A 451 -0.95 -3.96 -33.32
CA LEU A 451 0.17 -3.85 -34.27
C LEU A 451 -0.06 -2.67 -35.23
N LEU A 452 -1.25 -2.55 -35.81
CA LEU A 452 -1.64 -1.41 -36.65
C LEU A 452 -1.56 -0.07 -35.90
N LYS A 453 -2.00 -0.05 -34.63
CA LYS A 453 -1.89 1.13 -33.78
C LYS A 453 -0.44 1.51 -33.50
N ALA A 454 0.43 0.53 -33.23
CA ALA A 454 1.86 0.75 -33.02
C ALA A 454 2.53 1.33 -34.28
N GLU A 455 2.18 0.84 -35.46
CA GLU A 455 2.63 1.38 -36.75
C GLU A 455 2.18 2.84 -36.93
N LYS A 456 0.91 3.13 -36.66
CA LYS A 456 0.37 4.50 -36.69
C LYS A 456 1.08 5.44 -35.70
N ASP A 457 1.55 4.91 -34.58
CA ASP A 457 2.30 5.65 -33.55
C ASP A 457 3.81 5.74 -33.87
N GLY A 458 4.24 5.27 -35.05
CA GLY A 458 5.60 5.42 -35.58
C GLY A 458 6.55 4.26 -35.28
N LYS A 459 6.06 3.14 -34.73
CA LYS A 459 6.87 1.93 -34.55
C LYS A 459 6.97 1.15 -35.87
N GLN A 460 8.11 0.52 -36.13
CA GLN A 460 8.25 -0.37 -37.28
C GLN A 460 7.67 -1.75 -36.94
N VAL A 461 6.77 -2.24 -37.80
CA VAL A 461 6.21 -3.59 -37.70
C VAL A 461 6.72 -4.40 -38.88
N ASP A 462 7.43 -5.50 -38.62
CA ASP A 462 7.84 -6.42 -39.68
C ASP A 462 6.68 -7.37 -40.02
N TRP A 463 5.83 -6.96 -40.95
CA TRP A 463 4.68 -7.74 -41.40
C TRP A 463 5.04 -9.08 -42.04
N SER A 464 6.30 -9.29 -42.48
CA SER A 464 6.74 -10.60 -42.99
C SER A 464 6.78 -11.68 -41.91
N LYS A 465 6.86 -11.25 -40.64
CA LYS A 465 6.87 -12.10 -39.45
C LYS A 465 5.51 -12.17 -38.74
N VAL A 466 4.45 -11.61 -39.32
CA VAL A 466 3.10 -11.60 -38.75
C VAL A 466 2.17 -12.43 -39.62
N HIS A 467 1.61 -13.50 -39.05
CA HIS A 467 0.79 -14.48 -39.77
C HIS A 467 -0.61 -14.53 -39.17
N PHE A 468 -1.63 -14.34 -40.00
CA PHE A 468 -3.04 -14.54 -39.63
C PHE A 468 -3.61 -15.67 -40.48
N ILE A 469 -3.85 -16.82 -39.86
CA ILE A 469 -4.18 -18.08 -40.54
C ILE A 469 -5.63 -18.42 -40.25
N ARG A 470 -6.47 -18.37 -41.28
CA ARG A 470 -7.86 -18.82 -41.23
C ARG A 470 -7.97 -20.23 -41.79
N PHE A 471 -8.55 -21.14 -41.02
CA PHE A 471 -8.87 -22.49 -41.50
C PHE A 471 -10.27 -22.57 -42.12
N ARG A 472 -11.20 -21.72 -41.64
CA ARG A 472 -12.58 -21.66 -42.09
C ARG A 472 -12.94 -20.27 -42.61
N ASN A 473 -14.00 -20.16 -43.42
CA ASN A 473 -14.50 -18.89 -43.97
C ASN A 473 -13.45 -18.11 -44.78
N THR A 474 -12.62 -18.84 -45.54
CA THR A 474 -11.59 -18.28 -46.43
C THR A 474 -11.64 -18.97 -47.79
N ASP A 475 -11.35 -18.22 -48.85
CA ASP A 475 -11.16 -18.75 -50.20
C ASP A 475 -9.79 -19.43 -50.37
N HIS A 476 -8.86 -19.14 -49.45
CA HIS A 476 -7.48 -19.63 -49.45
C HIS A 476 -7.16 -20.37 -48.14
N PRO A 477 -7.79 -21.53 -47.86
CA PRO A 477 -7.43 -22.33 -46.69
C PRO A 477 -6.01 -22.89 -46.84
N PRO A 478 -5.23 -22.97 -45.74
CA PRO A 478 -3.88 -23.50 -45.79
C PRO A 478 -3.89 -24.95 -46.25
N ALA A 479 -2.92 -25.33 -47.09
CA ALA A 479 -2.70 -26.72 -47.46
C ALA A 479 -2.07 -27.43 -46.26
N LEU A 480 -2.71 -28.49 -45.77
CA LEU A 480 -2.23 -29.30 -44.66
C LEU A 480 -2.16 -30.76 -45.10
N ASN A 481 -1.37 -31.07 -46.12
CA ASN A 481 -1.22 -32.46 -46.55
C ASN A 481 -0.60 -33.29 -45.42
N LEU A 482 -1.38 -34.19 -44.81
CA LEU A 482 -0.91 -35.09 -43.77
C LEU A 482 0.17 -36.06 -44.26
N PHE A 483 0.21 -36.30 -45.58
CA PHE A 483 1.22 -37.14 -46.23
C PHE A 483 2.46 -36.34 -46.63
N HIS A 484 2.52 -35.05 -46.27
CA HIS A 484 3.71 -34.25 -46.49
C HIS A 484 4.86 -34.83 -45.66
N ARG A 485 5.96 -35.10 -46.33
CA ARG A 485 7.19 -35.63 -45.73
C ARG A 485 8.22 -34.52 -45.69
N PHE A 486 8.64 -34.14 -44.49
CA PHE A 486 9.67 -33.11 -44.34
C PHE A 486 11.05 -33.64 -44.76
N PRO A 487 12.01 -32.76 -45.11
CA PRO A 487 13.37 -33.18 -45.42
C PRO A 487 13.97 -34.03 -44.29
N ASN A 488 14.59 -35.15 -44.64
CA ASN A 488 15.22 -36.12 -43.73
C ASN A 488 14.29 -36.97 -42.86
N GLU A 489 12.97 -36.82 -43.00
CA GLU A 489 12.01 -37.73 -42.36
C GLU A 489 11.95 -39.04 -43.16
N ASP A 490 11.81 -40.21 -42.54
CA ASP A 490 11.58 -41.48 -43.23
C ASP A 490 10.07 -41.79 -43.38
N ILE A 491 9.72 -42.75 -44.23
CA ILE A 491 8.30 -43.05 -44.51
C ILE A 491 7.60 -43.59 -43.26
N GLN A 492 8.30 -44.41 -42.47
CA GLN A 492 7.71 -45.04 -41.30
C GLN A 492 7.38 -44.01 -40.22
N THR A 493 8.24 -43.01 -40.01
CA THR A 493 7.97 -41.87 -39.11
C THR A 493 6.71 -41.09 -39.51
N VAL A 494 6.52 -40.83 -40.81
CA VAL A 494 5.30 -40.17 -41.32
C VAL A 494 4.07 -41.05 -41.09
N VAL A 495 4.15 -42.34 -41.40
CA VAL A 495 3.06 -43.30 -41.17
C VAL A 495 2.68 -43.35 -39.69
N GLU A 496 3.65 -43.43 -38.79
CA GLU A 496 3.41 -43.48 -37.33
C GLU A 496 2.73 -42.20 -36.85
N SER A 497 3.21 -41.04 -37.27
CA SER A 497 2.63 -39.73 -36.90
C SER A 497 1.16 -39.61 -37.34
N ILE A 498 0.84 -40.00 -38.58
CA ILE A 498 -0.55 -40.00 -39.07
C ILE A 498 -1.41 -40.98 -38.28
N MET A 499 -0.89 -42.18 -37.98
CA MET A 499 -1.63 -43.19 -37.23
C MET A 499 -1.89 -42.77 -35.78
N GLU A 500 -0.95 -42.11 -35.12
CA GLU A 500 -1.14 -41.53 -33.79
C GLU A 500 -2.23 -40.46 -33.81
N MET A 501 -2.20 -39.56 -34.80
CA MET A 501 -3.24 -38.54 -34.99
C MET A 501 -4.63 -39.18 -35.17
N ILE A 502 -4.75 -40.21 -36.03
CA ILE A 502 -6.02 -40.93 -36.24
C ILE A 502 -6.49 -41.65 -34.97
N LYS A 503 -5.57 -42.20 -34.16
CA LYS A 503 -5.88 -42.85 -32.88
C LYS A 503 -6.43 -41.89 -31.84
N LEU A 504 -5.88 -40.68 -31.75
CA LEU A 504 -6.36 -39.65 -30.82
C LEU A 504 -7.81 -39.26 -31.11
N MET A 505 -8.22 -39.29 -32.38
CA MET A 505 -9.56 -38.93 -32.80
C MET A 505 -10.58 -40.05 -32.68
N ILE A 506 -10.18 -41.31 -32.87
CA ILE A 506 -11.09 -42.45 -32.95
C ILE A 506 -10.65 -43.59 -32.04
N GLN A 507 -11.36 -43.75 -30.92
CA GLN A 507 -11.11 -44.80 -29.91
C GLN A 507 -11.64 -46.18 -30.34
N GLY A 508 -10.99 -47.25 -29.86
CA GLY A 508 -11.49 -48.64 -30.02
C GLY A 508 -11.16 -49.32 -31.35
N GLN A 509 -9.88 -49.40 -31.72
CA GLN A 509 -9.46 -49.89 -33.04
C GLN A 509 -9.24 -51.41 -33.09
N ALA A 510 -9.84 -52.08 -34.08
CA ALA A 510 -9.47 -53.46 -34.45
C ALA A 510 -8.06 -53.49 -35.05
N GLN A 511 -7.20 -54.37 -34.52
CA GLN A 511 -5.78 -54.49 -34.91
C GLN A 511 -5.57 -54.71 -36.42
N GLN A 512 -6.47 -55.46 -37.06
CA GLN A 512 -6.43 -55.74 -38.50
C GLN A 512 -6.65 -54.48 -39.34
N THR A 513 -7.64 -53.66 -38.99
CA THR A 513 -7.95 -52.39 -39.67
C THR A 513 -6.79 -51.40 -39.53
N GLU A 514 -6.15 -51.36 -38.36
CA GLU A 514 -4.98 -50.51 -38.10
C GLU A 514 -3.76 -50.95 -38.93
N ARG A 515 -3.50 -52.27 -39.02
CA ARG A 515 -2.44 -52.83 -39.88
C ARG A 515 -2.68 -52.50 -41.35
N LEU A 516 -3.93 -52.64 -41.82
CA LEU A 516 -4.28 -52.34 -43.20
C LEU A 516 -4.14 -50.84 -43.51
N LEU A 517 -4.63 -49.96 -42.63
CA LEU A 517 -4.51 -48.52 -42.82
C LEU A 517 -3.04 -48.07 -42.89
N ARG A 518 -2.18 -48.62 -42.02
CA ARG A 518 -0.73 -48.42 -42.10
C ARG A 518 -0.16 -48.83 -43.44
N ALA A 519 -0.52 -50.02 -43.92
CA ALA A 519 -0.05 -50.52 -45.20
C ALA A 519 -0.49 -49.61 -46.35
N ILE A 520 -1.74 -49.14 -46.36
CA ILE A 520 -2.24 -48.22 -47.39
C ILE A 520 -1.48 -46.90 -47.37
N ILE A 521 -1.36 -46.25 -46.21
CA ILE A 521 -0.65 -44.96 -46.09
C ILE A 521 0.80 -45.11 -46.54
N GLY A 522 1.50 -46.14 -46.06
CA GLY A 522 2.89 -46.39 -46.46
C GLY A 522 3.06 -46.68 -47.95
N THR A 523 2.12 -47.42 -48.55
CA THR A 523 2.10 -47.69 -49.99
C THR A 523 1.91 -46.41 -50.80
N LEU A 524 1.00 -45.54 -50.38
CA LEU A 524 0.77 -44.24 -51.02
C LEU A 524 2.00 -43.32 -50.88
N LEU A 525 2.71 -43.35 -49.75
CA LEU A 525 3.96 -42.59 -49.56
C LEU A 525 5.14 -43.13 -50.37
N CYS A 526 5.11 -44.41 -50.74
CA CYS A 526 6.11 -45.05 -51.61
C CYS A 526 5.87 -44.80 -53.10
N ASP A 527 4.68 -44.36 -53.52
CA ASP A 527 4.42 -44.03 -54.93
C ASP A 527 5.13 -42.72 -55.30
N LYS A 528 5.94 -42.77 -56.38
CA LYS A 528 6.65 -41.60 -56.93
C LYS A 528 6.00 -41.05 -58.19
N SER A 529 4.98 -41.73 -58.73
CA SER A 529 4.26 -41.26 -59.92
C SER A 529 3.45 -39.99 -59.64
N GLN A 530 3.01 -39.80 -58.40
CA GLN A 530 2.21 -38.65 -57.98
C GLN A 530 2.37 -38.36 -56.48
N ILE A 531 1.96 -37.17 -56.05
CA ILE A 531 1.88 -36.80 -54.64
C ILE A 531 0.48 -37.12 -54.15
N HIS A 532 0.40 -37.94 -53.11
CA HIS A 532 -0.86 -38.35 -52.50
C HIS A 532 -1.29 -37.45 -51.34
N THR A 533 -2.57 -37.55 -51.01
CA THR A 533 -3.18 -36.93 -49.83
C THR A 533 -4.01 -37.94 -49.08
N ILE A 534 -4.55 -37.58 -47.92
CA ILE A 534 -5.44 -38.45 -47.15
C ILE A 534 -6.67 -38.91 -47.96
N LEU A 535 -7.09 -38.10 -48.95
CA LEU A 535 -8.20 -38.40 -49.86
C LEU A 535 -7.85 -39.46 -50.92
N SER A 536 -6.58 -39.87 -51.03
CA SER A 536 -6.17 -41.00 -51.87
C SER A 536 -6.48 -42.36 -51.24
N ILE A 537 -6.68 -42.44 -49.92
CA ILE A 537 -6.98 -43.73 -49.26
C ILE A 537 -8.33 -44.31 -49.73
N PRO A 538 -9.45 -43.55 -49.78
CA PRO A 538 -10.70 -44.08 -50.32
C PRO A 538 -10.54 -44.55 -51.77
N LEU A 539 -9.82 -43.81 -52.61
CA LEU A 539 -9.55 -44.19 -54.00
C LEU A 539 -8.74 -45.50 -54.07
N PHE A 540 -7.70 -45.64 -53.25
CA PHE A 540 -6.91 -46.87 -53.19
C PHE A 540 -7.75 -48.09 -52.78
N ILE A 541 -8.76 -47.90 -51.94
CA ILE A 541 -9.65 -48.98 -51.51
C ILE A 541 -10.68 -49.31 -52.62
N SER A 542 -11.33 -48.31 -53.19
CA SER A 542 -12.47 -48.51 -54.11
C SER A 542 -12.11 -48.67 -55.59
N ASP A 543 -11.00 -48.09 -56.05
CA ASP A 543 -10.59 -48.09 -57.46
C ASP A 543 -9.41 -49.07 -57.65
N GLU A 544 -9.71 -50.21 -58.27
CA GLU A 544 -8.72 -51.26 -58.52
C GLU A 544 -7.63 -50.85 -59.50
N LEU A 545 -7.96 -50.02 -60.49
CA LEU A 545 -6.99 -49.54 -61.49
C LEU A 545 -6.03 -48.54 -60.85
N PHE A 546 -6.55 -47.61 -60.05
CA PHE A 546 -5.71 -46.70 -59.27
C PHE A 546 -4.79 -47.47 -58.32
N ARG A 547 -5.32 -48.44 -57.58
CA ARG A 547 -4.53 -49.29 -56.68
C ARG A 547 -3.42 -50.06 -57.42
N ALA A 548 -3.73 -50.68 -58.55
CA ALA A 548 -2.76 -51.41 -59.36
C ALA A 548 -1.64 -50.50 -59.86
N ASN A 549 -1.98 -49.29 -60.31
CA ASN A 549 -1.01 -48.29 -60.76
C ASN A 549 -0.09 -47.82 -59.64
N VAL A 550 -0.62 -47.54 -58.44
CA VAL A 550 0.17 -47.16 -57.26
C VAL A 550 1.16 -48.28 -56.90
N ILE A 551 0.68 -49.53 -56.83
CA ILE A 551 1.53 -50.70 -56.47
C ILE A 551 2.63 -50.94 -57.51
N ALA A 552 2.36 -50.69 -58.80
CA ALA A 552 3.35 -50.81 -59.87
C ALA A 552 4.45 -49.75 -59.81
N ASN A 553 4.18 -48.58 -59.22
CA ASN A 553 5.08 -47.43 -59.17
C ASN A 553 5.79 -47.23 -57.82
N LEU A 554 5.73 -48.22 -56.92
CA LEU A 554 6.42 -48.16 -55.63
C LEU A 554 7.93 -48.02 -55.81
N GLN A 555 8.55 -47.14 -55.02
CA GLN A 555 10.00 -46.96 -54.99
C GLN A 555 10.51 -46.78 -53.55
N GLY A 556 11.83 -46.80 -53.38
CA GLY A 556 12.49 -46.58 -52.11
C GLY A 556 12.78 -47.85 -51.32
N PRO A 557 13.45 -47.73 -50.15
CA PRO A 557 13.86 -48.86 -49.33
C PRO A 557 12.71 -49.80 -48.93
N GLU A 558 11.52 -49.23 -48.70
CA GLU A 558 10.34 -49.93 -48.19
C GLU A 558 9.49 -50.59 -49.29
N GLN A 559 9.83 -50.39 -50.59
CA GLN A 559 9.08 -50.94 -51.72
C GLN A 559 8.86 -52.46 -51.61
N LYS A 560 9.90 -53.20 -51.23
CA LYS A 560 9.83 -54.66 -51.08
C LYS A 560 8.84 -55.08 -49.99
N TYR A 561 8.77 -54.31 -48.91
CA TYR A 561 7.86 -54.58 -47.81
C TYR A 561 6.40 -54.42 -48.25
N TYR A 562 6.04 -53.27 -48.84
CA TYR A 562 4.66 -53.03 -49.27
C TYR A 562 4.24 -53.91 -50.46
N SER A 563 5.12 -54.18 -51.42
CA SER A 563 4.82 -55.12 -52.51
C SER A 563 4.59 -56.56 -52.00
N HIS A 564 5.37 -57.01 -51.00
CA HIS A 564 5.15 -58.30 -50.35
C HIS A 564 3.81 -58.34 -49.62
N PHE A 565 3.48 -57.29 -48.86
CA PHE A 565 2.22 -57.18 -48.13
C PHE A 565 1.01 -57.34 -49.05
N TRP A 566 0.96 -56.61 -50.18
CA TRP A 566 -0.16 -56.68 -51.11
C TRP A 566 -0.24 -57.99 -51.89
N LYS A 567 0.90 -58.66 -52.13
CA LYS A 567 0.92 -59.92 -52.88
C LYS A 567 0.59 -61.14 -52.02
N TYR A 568 1.00 -61.15 -50.75
CA TYR A 568 0.95 -62.37 -49.92
C TYR A 568 0.22 -62.22 -48.59
N GLU A 569 0.07 -61.00 -48.05
CA GLU A 569 -0.45 -60.80 -46.69
C GLU A 569 -1.85 -60.20 -46.61
N VAL A 570 -2.29 -59.48 -47.66
CA VAL A 570 -3.58 -58.75 -47.63
C VAL A 570 -4.79 -59.67 -47.46
N GLY A 571 -4.83 -60.83 -48.14
CA GLY A 571 -5.97 -61.77 -48.08
C GLY A 571 -7.34 -61.09 -48.23
N SER A 572 -8.32 -61.48 -47.42
CA SER A 572 -9.64 -60.83 -47.33
C SER A 572 -9.64 -59.54 -46.49
N ALA A 573 -8.51 -59.17 -45.87
CA ALA A 573 -8.47 -58.10 -44.89
C ALA A 573 -8.90 -56.74 -45.46
N LEU A 574 -8.66 -56.51 -46.77
CA LEU A 574 -9.10 -55.31 -47.46
C LEU A 574 -10.62 -55.20 -47.49
N GLU A 575 -11.32 -56.27 -47.89
CA GLU A 575 -12.79 -56.33 -47.92
C GLU A 575 -13.36 -56.20 -46.51
N ASP A 576 -12.80 -56.95 -45.55
CA ASP A 576 -13.27 -57.00 -44.16
C ASP A 576 -13.15 -55.65 -43.42
N SER A 577 -12.18 -54.81 -43.81
CA SER A 577 -11.88 -53.54 -43.14
C SER A 577 -12.27 -52.29 -43.93
N THR A 578 -12.77 -52.43 -45.17
CA THR A 578 -13.07 -51.28 -46.06
C THR A 578 -13.99 -50.27 -45.40
N GLN A 579 -15.18 -50.69 -44.94
CA GLN A 579 -16.16 -49.76 -44.35
C GLN A 579 -15.61 -49.11 -43.08
N ALA A 580 -14.87 -49.87 -42.27
CA ALA A 580 -14.25 -49.37 -41.04
C ALA A 580 -13.22 -48.28 -41.33
N ILE A 581 -12.40 -48.40 -42.39
CA ILE A 581 -11.45 -47.37 -42.81
C ILE A 581 -12.17 -46.15 -43.37
N LEU A 582 -13.16 -46.34 -44.26
CA LEU A 582 -13.90 -45.23 -44.87
C LEU A 582 -14.61 -44.36 -43.82
N ASN A 583 -15.27 -44.99 -42.83
CA ASN A 583 -15.91 -44.27 -41.73
C ASN A 583 -14.90 -43.44 -40.90
N ARG A 584 -13.65 -43.91 -40.76
CA ARG A 584 -12.59 -43.18 -40.03
C ARG A 584 -12.09 -41.97 -40.81
N LEU A 585 -12.13 -42.03 -42.13
CA LEU A 585 -11.63 -40.97 -43.00
C LEU A 585 -12.69 -39.92 -43.33
N ASP A 586 -13.97 -40.21 -43.03
CA ASP A 586 -15.07 -39.27 -43.26
C ASP A 586 -14.83 -37.93 -42.56
N ILE A 587 -14.14 -37.89 -41.43
CA ILE A 587 -13.82 -36.64 -40.73
C ILE A 587 -13.01 -35.67 -41.61
N PHE A 588 -12.10 -36.16 -42.44
CA PHE A 588 -11.29 -35.32 -43.33
C PHE A 588 -12.04 -34.85 -44.59
N ARG A 589 -13.22 -35.42 -44.85
CA ARG A 589 -14.00 -35.16 -46.08
C ARG A 589 -15.48 -34.86 -45.84
N ASN A 590 -15.93 -34.69 -44.60
CA ASN A 590 -17.34 -34.41 -44.30
C ASN A 590 -17.74 -32.98 -44.73
N THR A 591 -16.80 -32.05 -44.71
CA THR A 591 -17.02 -30.63 -44.96
C THR A 591 -16.09 -30.10 -46.05
N LEU A 592 -16.53 -29.07 -46.78
CA LEU A 592 -15.78 -28.52 -47.90
C LEU A 592 -14.42 -27.95 -47.48
N TYR A 593 -14.33 -27.32 -46.31
CA TYR A 593 -13.10 -26.67 -45.87
C TYR A 593 -12.03 -27.69 -45.45
N LEU A 594 -12.39 -28.77 -44.75
CA LEU A 594 -11.45 -29.86 -44.44
C LEU A 594 -10.99 -30.58 -45.72
N LYS A 595 -11.89 -30.81 -46.69
CA LYS A 595 -11.49 -31.32 -48.02
C LYS A 595 -10.47 -30.41 -48.69
N ARG A 596 -10.68 -29.10 -48.62
CA ARG A 596 -9.76 -28.12 -49.21
C ARG A 596 -8.43 -28.10 -48.46
N MET A 597 -8.40 -28.19 -47.14
CA MET A 597 -7.15 -28.21 -46.36
C MET A 597 -6.35 -29.49 -46.61
N TYR A 598 -6.98 -30.65 -46.42
CA TYR A 598 -6.31 -31.96 -46.44
C TYR A 598 -6.22 -32.61 -47.82
N GLY A 599 -6.97 -32.10 -48.81
CA GLY A 599 -6.95 -32.59 -50.19
C GLY A 599 -5.92 -31.90 -51.09
N GLN A 600 -5.23 -30.87 -50.59
CA GLN A 600 -4.13 -30.22 -51.29
C GLN A 600 -2.84 -31.04 -51.13
N THR A 601 -1.95 -31.02 -52.13
CA THR A 601 -0.70 -31.79 -52.13
C THR A 601 0.43 -31.14 -51.33
N GLY A 602 0.35 -29.82 -51.09
CA GLY A 602 1.35 -29.05 -50.35
C GLY A 602 1.13 -29.00 -48.84
N PHE A 603 2.12 -28.43 -48.13
CA PHE A 603 2.01 -28.08 -46.72
C PHE A 603 2.42 -26.61 -46.55
N SER A 604 1.49 -25.78 -46.07
CA SER A 604 1.64 -24.31 -46.08
C SER A 604 2.28 -23.72 -44.83
N LEU A 605 2.41 -24.49 -43.73
CA LEU A 605 2.85 -23.95 -42.45
C LEU A 605 4.35 -24.16 -42.23
N GLU A 606 5.14 -23.09 -42.21
CA GLU A 606 6.58 -23.15 -41.93
C GLU A 606 6.85 -23.07 -40.41
N ILE A 607 6.17 -23.90 -39.60
CA ILE A 607 6.11 -23.78 -38.12
C ILE A 607 7.51 -23.69 -37.51
N ARG A 608 8.43 -24.56 -37.91
CA ARG A 608 9.80 -24.60 -37.37
C ARG A 608 10.53 -23.28 -37.60
N LYS A 609 10.49 -22.79 -38.84
CA LYS A 609 11.11 -21.52 -39.23
C LYS A 609 10.50 -20.36 -38.45
N TRP A 610 9.17 -20.29 -38.37
CA TRP A 610 8.48 -19.23 -37.64
C TRP A 610 8.80 -19.22 -36.14
N MET A 611 9.01 -20.39 -35.52
CA MET A 611 9.47 -20.48 -34.14
C MET A 611 10.93 -20.01 -33.98
N ASP A 612 11.82 -20.46 -34.87
CA ASP A 612 13.25 -20.10 -34.83
C ASP A 612 13.48 -18.61 -35.12
N GLU A 613 12.67 -18.00 -35.98
CA GLU A 613 12.75 -16.58 -36.39
C GLU A 613 11.91 -15.62 -35.52
N GLY A 614 11.16 -16.16 -34.55
CA GLY A 614 10.38 -15.38 -33.57
C GLY A 614 9.14 -14.69 -34.13
N HIS A 615 8.30 -15.41 -34.89
CA HIS A 615 7.12 -14.83 -35.54
C HIS A 615 5.91 -14.67 -34.61
N LEU A 616 5.01 -13.76 -34.97
CA LEU A 616 3.68 -13.62 -34.37
C LEU A 616 2.67 -14.37 -35.25
N ILE A 617 2.00 -15.38 -34.70
CA ILE A 617 1.06 -16.23 -35.44
C ILE A 617 -0.29 -16.24 -34.74
N PHE A 618 -1.35 -15.93 -35.50
CA PHE A 618 -2.72 -15.94 -35.04
C PHE A 618 -3.49 -16.99 -35.83
N TYR A 619 -3.87 -18.08 -35.16
CA TYR A 619 -4.69 -19.16 -35.69
C TYR A 619 -6.15 -18.89 -35.37
N ASP A 620 -6.92 -18.58 -36.41
CA ASP A 620 -8.35 -18.35 -36.36
C ASP A 620 -9.09 -19.68 -36.56
N LEU A 621 -9.72 -20.14 -35.48
CA LEU A 621 -10.45 -21.40 -35.39
C LEU A 621 -11.97 -21.19 -35.37
N ALA A 622 -12.46 -19.98 -35.58
CA ALA A 622 -13.87 -19.71 -35.37
C ALA A 622 -14.75 -20.41 -36.42
N GLY A 623 -15.90 -20.88 -35.92
CA GLY A 623 -16.84 -21.68 -36.70
C GLY A 623 -16.39 -23.11 -37.00
N MET A 624 -15.19 -23.55 -36.59
CA MET A 624 -14.80 -24.96 -36.65
C MET A 624 -15.58 -25.77 -35.61
N GLY A 625 -15.95 -27.02 -35.96
CA GLY A 625 -16.54 -27.95 -35.00
C GLY A 625 -15.50 -28.36 -33.95
N LYS A 626 -15.94 -28.83 -32.78
CA LYS A 626 -15.02 -29.28 -31.71
C LYS A 626 -14.06 -30.38 -32.16
N GLU A 627 -14.57 -31.32 -32.96
CA GLU A 627 -13.78 -32.40 -33.54
C GLU A 627 -12.79 -31.85 -34.57
N ASP A 628 -13.22 -30.87 -35.37
CA ASP A 628 -12.40 -30.20 -36.36
C ASP A 628 -11.29 -29.33 -35.75
N THR A 629 -11.45 -28.84 -34.52
CA THR A 629 -10.43 -28.10 -33.78
C THR A 629 -9.38 -29.00 -33.12
N LEU A 630 -9.72 -30.27 -32.88
CA LEU A 630 -8.77 -31.27 -32.38
C LEU A 630 -7.89 -31.81 -33.51
N LEU A 631 -8.41 -31.80 -34.73
CA LEU A 631 -7.71 -32.01 -36.01
C LEU A 631 -6.73 -30.87 -36.28
#